data_AF-A0A2A6D314-F1
#
_entry.id   AF-A0A2A6D314-F1
#
_cell.length_a   1.000
_cell.length_b   1.000
_cell.length_c   1.000
_cell.angle_alpha   90.00
_cell.angle_beta   90.00
_cell.angle_gamma   90.00
#
_symmetry.space_group_name_H-M   'P 1'
#
loop_
_entity.id
_entity.type
_entity.pdbx_description
1 polymer ?
#
loop_
_entity_poly.entity_id
_entity_poly.type
_entity_poly.pdbx_seq_one_letter_code
_entity_poly.pdbx_strand_id
1 'polypeptide(L)'
;MRLFNRFDYLTIFTRKIDFQASFTSGSALGVFSQSFPNDKQLIAAASGCMSVPFTLMNINFLHRTYYVVLFSKQKFLVMCSLYPLTIFLLWYGVSISAADNGMGKSILRKMAPEGITVEEGWLVLRFWEYGRLHIRGVVTLLCGGLVILVNLSIGATLCCLTIYHLMRFSVLFLTFVFLLNTVNIVVPFNVPPKGGLCFAAILGDCRRCECPRGRSCRKGKCV
;
A
#
# COMPACT_ATOMS: atom_id res chain seq x y z
N MET A 1 4.17 6.31 15.20
CA MET A 1 3.00 5.49 14.80
C MET A 1 1.68 6.28 14.73
N ARG A 2 1.33 7.16 15.70
CA ARG A 2 0.09 7.98 15.65
C ARG A 2 -0.07 8.86 14.39
N LEU A 3 1.03 9.19 13.71
CA LEU A 3 1.02 9.96 12.47
C LEU A 3 0.29 9.23 11.33
N PHE A 4 0.54 7.92 11.15
CA PHE A 4 -0.07 7.12 10.09
C PHE A 4 -1.59 7.01 10.25
N ASN A 5 -2.07 6.75 11.47
CA ASN A 5 -3.51 6.71 11.74
C ASN A 5 -4.20 8.03 11.36
N ARG A 6 -3.57 9.18 11.64
CA ARG A 6 -4.14 10.49 11.28
C ARG A 6 -4.26 10.69 9.77
N PHE A 7 -3.28 10.20 9.01
CA PHE A 7 -3.34 10.24 7.55
C PHE A 7 -4.36 9.28 6.98
N ASP A 8 -4.55 8.09 7.55
CA ASP A 8 -5.61 7.16 7.12
C ASP A 8 -7.00 7.77 7.30
N TYR A 9 -7.24 8.49 8.39
CA TYR A 9 -8.47 9.27 8.55
C TYR A 9 -8.61 10.36 7.49
N LEU A 10 -7.52 11.05 7.14
CA LEU A 10 -7.53 12.06 6.08
C LEU A 10 -7.88 11.45 4.73
N THR A 11 -7.30 10.31 4.35
CA THR A 11 -7.62 9.63 3.09
C THR A 11 -9.05 9.12 3.04
N ILE A 12 -9.53 8.55 4.15
CA ILE A 12 -10.92 8.10 4.27
C ILE A 12 -11.86 9.31 4.15
N PHE A 13 -11.54 10.40 4.82
CA PHE A 13 -12.30 11.65 4.77
C PHE A 13 -12.33 12.23 3.35
N THR A 14 -11.18 12.31 2.66
CA THR A 14 -11.12 12.78 1.27
C THR A 14 -11.87 11.87 0.32
N ARG A 15 -11.85 10.54 0.51
CA ARG A 15 -12.65 9.61 -0.31
C ARG A 15 -14.15 9.75 -0.05
N LYS A 16 -14.55 10.03 1.19
CA LYS A 16 -15.96 10.18 1.55
C LYS A 16 -16.54 11.49 1.03
N ILE A 17 -15.69 12.52 0.98
CA ILE A 17 -16.03 13.85 0.51
C ILE A 17 -15.94 13.94 -1.01
N ASP A 18 -15.17 13.07 -1.66
CA ASP A 18 -14.88 13.23 -3.08
C ASP A 18 -15.07 11.92 -3.85
N PHE A 19 -16.26 11.74 -4.42
CA PHE A 19 -16.45 10.81 -5.53
C PHE A 19 -15.84 11.45 -6.79
N GLN A 20 -14.50 11.43 -6.86
CA GLN A 20 -13.82 11.80 -8.08
C GLN A 20 -14.05 10.72 -9.11
N ALA A 21 -14.70 11.08 -10.21
CA ALA A 21 -14.78 10.23 -11.37
C ALA A 21 -13.88 10.80 -12.46
N SER A 22 -13.11 9.91 -13.09
CA SER A 22 -12.31 10.25 -14.27
C SER A 22 -13.08 9.82 -15.50
N PHE A 23 -13.25 10.74 -16.45
CA PHE A 23 -13.83 10.43 -17.75
C PHE A 23 -12.79 10.65 -18.84
N THR A 24 -12.60 9.64 -19.69
CA THR A 24 -11.70 9.71 -20.84
C THR A 24 -12.52 9.65 -22.11
N SER A 25 -12.32 10.62 -23.00
CA SER A 25 -12.84 10.53 -24.36
C SER A 25 -11.87 11.10 -25.36
N GLY A 26 -11.42 10.24 -26.28
CA GLY A 26 -10.35 10.55 -27.22
C GLY A 26 -9.09 11.02 -26.50
N SER A 27 -8.67 12.26 -26.79
CA SER A 27 -7.50 12.90 -26.19
C SER A 27 -7.80 13.77 -24.96
N ALA A 28 -9.04 13.77 -24.47
CA ALA A 28 -9.47 14.52 -23.30
C ALA A 28 -9.62 13.60 -22.09
N LEU A 29 -8.93 13.94 -21.00
CA LEU A 29 -9.10 13.37 -19.67
C LEU A 29 -9.72 14.44 -18.78
N GLY A 30 -10.93 14.18 -18.28
CA GLY A 30 -11.62 15.02 -17.32
C GLY A 30 -11.60 14.40 -15.93
N VAL A 31 -11.32 15.20 -14.90
CA VAL A 31 -11.55 14.86 -13.50
C VAL A 31 -12.63 15.77 -12.96
N PHE A 32 -13.63 15.19 -12.30
CA PHE A 32 -14.72 15.93 -11.68
C PHE A 32 -15.11 15.37 -10.33
N SER A 33 -15.72 16.23 -9.53
CA SER A 33 -16.34 15.88 -8.25
C SER A 33 -17.82 16.17 -8.30
N GLN A 34 -18.63 15.24 -7.78
CA GLN A 34 -20.06 15.50 -7.55
C GLN A 34 -20.31 16.40 -6.33
N SER A 35 -19.38 16.42 -5.38
CA SER A 35 -19.53 17.16 -4.13
C SER A 35 -19.20 18.64 -4.28
N PHE A 36 -18.31 18.99 -5.21
CA PHE A 36 -17.91 20.37 -5.50
C PHE A 36 -17.78 20.56 -7.02
N PRO A 37 -18.91 20.55 -7.75
CA PRO A 37 -18.91 20.60 -9.22
C PRO A 37 -18.39 21.94 -9.78
N ASN A 38 -18.46 23.02 -9.00
CA ASN A 38 -18.04 24.37 -9.38
C ASN A 38 -16.61 24.74 -8.95
N ASP A 39 -15.98 24.00 -8.05
CA ASP A 39 -14.73 24.43 -7.43
C ASP A 39 -13.52 23.65 -7.95
N LYS A 40 -12.85 24.25 -8.95
CA LYS A 40 -11.63 23.68 -9.53
C LYS A 40 -10.48 23.59 -8.53
N GLN A 41 -10.44 24.45 -7.51
CA GLN A 41 -9.39 24.43 -6.50
C GLN A 41 -9.54 23.24 -5.58
N LEU A 42 -10.77 22.94 -5.14
CA LEU A 42 -11.06 21.75 -4.35
C LEU A 42 -10.78 20.46 -5.12
N ILE A 43 -11.18 20.39 -6.40
CA ILE A 43 -10.90 19.22 -7.23
C ILE A 43 -9.39 19.02 -7.43
N ALA A 44 -8.63 20.09 -7.68
CA ALA A 44 -7.17 20.02 -7.79
C ALA A 44 -6.49 19.61 -6.48
N ALA A 45 -6.96 20.15 -5.35
CA ALA A 45 -6.44 19.80 -4.04
C ALA A 45 -6.71 18.32 -3.75
N ALA A 46 -7.92 17.85 -3.95
CA ALA A 46 -8.27 16.45 -3.71
C ALA A 46 -7.57 15.49 -4.68
N SER A 47 -7.36 15.90 -5.94
CA SER A 47 -6.51 15.15 -6.87
C SER A 47 -5.06 15.06 -6.35
N GLY A 48 -4.51 16.15 -5.81
CA GLY A 48 -3.21 16.16 -5.14
C GLY A 48 -3.16 15.22 -3.94
N CYS A 49 -4.23 15.12 -3.16
CA CYS A 49 -4.34 14.21 -2.02
C CYS A 49 -4.22 12.73 -2.44
N MET A 50 -4.54 12.35 -3.68
CA MET A 50 -4.37 10.98 -4.16
C MET A 50 -2.90 10.53 -4.24
N SER A 51 -1.95 11.47 -4.26
CA SER A 51 -0.50 11.17 -4.22
C SER A 51 0.01 10.86 -2.80
N VAL A 52 -0.68 11.33 -1.76
CA VAL A 52 -0.29 11.21 -0.37
C VAL A 52 -0.15 9.74 0.08
N PRO A 53 -1.09 8.83 -0.25
CA PRO A 53 -0.96 7.40 0.11
C PRO A 53 0.32 6.74 -0.40
N PHE A 54 0.75 7.07 -1.63
CA PHE A 54 1.98 6.51 -2.19
C PHE A 54 3.20 6.98 -1.41
N THR A 55 3.26 8.28 -1.10
CA THR A 55 4.36 8.83 -0.29
C THR A 55 4.38 8.25 1.13
N LEU A 56 3.20 8.06 1.75
CA LEU A 56 3.09 7.44 3.07
C LEU A 56 3.47 5.97 3.06
N MET A 57 3.09 5.23 2.02
CA MET A 57 3.52 3.85 1.83
C MET A 57 5.05 3.76 1.80
N ASN A 58 5.71 4.69 1.08
CA ASN A 58 7.17 4.78 1.05
C ASN A 58 7.76 5.08 2.43
N ILE A 59 7.19 6.03 3.18
CA ILE A 59 7.64 6.32 4.56
C ILE A 59 7.42 5.11 5.48
N ASN A 60 6.34 4.36 5.31
CA ASN A 60 6.08 3.14 6.08
C ASN A 60 7.10 2.04 5.76
N PHE A 61 7.45 1.83 4.49
CA PHE A 61 8.54 0.92 4.14
C PHE A 61 9.87 1.40 4.71
N LEU A 62 10.19 2.68 4.57
CA LEU A 62 11.40 3.28 5.13
C LEU A 62 11.50 3.08 6.65
N HIS A 63 10.38 3.24 7.37
CA HIS A 63 10.27 2.97 8.80
C HIS A 63 10.47 1.49 9.17
N ARG A 64 10.10 0.56 8.29
CA ARG A 64 10.29 -0.88 8.51
C ARG A 64 11.70 -1.34 8.15
N THR A 65 12.29 -0.81 7.08
CA THR A 65 13.64 -1.18 6.62
C THR A 65 14.72 -0.57 7.50
N TYR A 66 14.59 0.70 7.84
CA TYR A 66 15.60 1.43 8.60
C TYR A 66 15.16 1.55 10.06
N TYR A 67 16.07 1.15 10.95
CA TYR A 67 15.88 1.17 12.39
C TYR A 67 15.30 2.50 12.90
N VAL A 68 14.51 2.39 13.96
CA VAL A 68 13.93 3.46 14.81
C VAL A 68 14.90 4.62 15.10
N VAL A 69 16.21 4.36 15.05
CA VAL A 69 17.30 5.35 15.23
C VAL A 69 17.20 6.54 14.27
N LEU A 70 16.87 6.36 12.99
CA LEU A 70 16.71 7.49 12.05
C LEU A 70 15.46 8.32 12.39
N PHE A 71 14.37 7.65 12.75
CA PHE A 71 13.12 8.30 13.18
C PHE A 71 13.21 8.99 14.54
N SER A 72 14.28 8.73 15.33
CA SER A 72 14.57 9.45 16.56
C SER A 72 15.09 10.87 16.30
N LYS A 73 15.64 11.15 15.11
CA LYS A 73 16.16 12.48 14.76
C LYS A 73 15.03 13.38 14.25
N GLN A 74 14.75 14.46 14.96
CA GLN A 74 13.68 15.41 14.62
C GLN A 74 13.80 15.98 13.20
N LYS A 75 15.04 16.26 12.74
CA LYS A 75 15.31 16.74 11.37
C LYS A 75 14.82 15.76 10.30
N PHE A 76 15.00 14.45 10.53
CA PHE A 76 14.57 13.41 9.61
C PHE A 76 13.04 13.29 9.59
N LEU A 77 12.39 13.39 10.75
CA LEU A 77 10.92 13.41 10.84
C LEU A 77 10.32 14.60 10.07
N VAL A 78 10.90 15.79 10.22
CA VAL A 78 10.48 16.99 9.47
C VAL A 78 10.63 16.75 7.97
N MET A 79 11.78 16.24 7.51
CA MET A 79 12.00 15.93 6.09
C MET A 79 10.96 14.92 5.55
N CYS A 80 10.69 13.84 6.29
CA CYS A 80 9.66 12.86 5.94
C CYS A 80 8.26 13.47 5.88
N SER A 81 7.95 14.45 6.74
CA SER A 81 6.66 15.14 6.72
C SER A 81 6.54 16.17 5.59
N LEU A 82 7.64 16.79 5.18
CA LEU A 82 7.67 17.75 4.07
C LEU A 82 7.53 17.05 2.72
N TYR A 83 8.02 15.82 2.58
CA TYR A 83 7.92 15.03 1.35
C TYR A 83 6.49 14.93 0.76
N PRO A 84 5.47 14.40 1.48
CA PRO A 84 4.09 14.36 0.99
C PRO A 84 3.54 15.76 0.68
N LEU A 85 3.90 16.76 1.49
CA LEU A 85 3.46 18.14 1.29
C LEU A 85 4.01 18.73 -0.01
N THR A 86 5.29 18.52 -0.32
CA THR A 86 5.89 18.99 -1.58
C THR A 86 5.27 18.31 -2.80
N ILE A 87 4.99 17.01 -2.73
CA ILE A 87 4.33 16.29 -3.84
C ILE A 87 2.89 16.79 -4.02
N PHE A 88 2.15 16.99 -2.93
CA PHE A 88 0.81 17.57 -2.95
C PHE A 88 0.82 18.97 -3.59
N LEU A 89 1.70 19.86 -3.14
CA LEU A 89 1.79 21.24 -3.65
C LEU A 89 2.20 21.28 -5.13
N LEU A 90 3.14 20.43 -5.53
CA LEU A 90 3.56 20.29 -6.92
C LEU A 90 2.37 19.85 -7.79
N TRP A 91 1.64 18.82 -7.37
CA TRP A 91 0.48 18.33 -8.10
C TRP A 91 -0.63 19.36 -8.19
N TYR A 92 -0.94 20.03 -7.08
CA TYR A 92 -1.92 21.09 -7.01
C TYR A 92 -1.56 22.24 -7.97
N GLY A 93 -0.32 22.71 -7.94
CA GLY A 93 0.16 23.80 -8.79
C GLY A 93 0.10 23.45 -10.28
N VAL A 94 0.52 22.23 -10.64
CA VAL A 94 0.44 21.75 -12.03
C VAL A 94 -1.02 21.63 -12.49
N SER A 95 -1.89 21.08 -11.65
CA SER A 95 -3.32 20.93 -11.96
C SER A 95 -4.00 22.27 -12.22
N ILE A 96 -3.76 23.27 -11.36
CA ILE A 96 -4.35 24.60 -11.50
C ILE A 96 -3.78 25.37 -12.70
N SER A 97 -2.48 25.25 -12.96
CA SER A 97 -1.83 26.03 -14.02
C SER A 97 -2.07 25.48 -15.43
N ALA A 98 -2.27 24.17 -15.57
CA ALA A 98 -2.20 23.53 -16.88
C ALA A 98 -3.44 22.72 -17.30
N ALA A 99 -4.34 22.37 -16.37
CA ALA A 99 -5.53 21.57 -16.68
C ALA A 99 -6.81 22.38 -17.00
N ASP A 100 -6.72 23.71 -17.17
CA ASP A 100 -7.87 24.54 -17.54
C ASP A 100 -7.94 24.73 -19.07
N ASN A 101 -8.72 23.89 -19.75
CA ASN A 101 -8.97 23.99 -21.19
C ASN A 101 -10.48 24.10 -21.48
N GLY A 102 -10.91 25.28 -21.94
CA GLY A 102 -12.32 25.56 -22.26
C GLY A 102 -12.89 24.71 -23.39
N MET A 103 -12.09 24.33 -24.38
CA MET A 103 -12.54 23.45 -25.46
C MET A 103 -12.68 22.00 -24.98
N GLY A 104 -11.78 21.54 -24.11
CA GLY A 104 -11.93 20.23 -23.46
C GLY A 104 -13.23 20.14 -22.67
N LYS A 105 -13.57 21.21 -21.92
CA LYS A 105 -14.83 21.29 -21.16
C LYS A 105 -16.08 21.20 -22.04
N SER A 106 -16.09 21.83 -23.22
CA SER A 106 -17.25 21.76 -24.11
C SER A 106 -17.45 20.37 -24.74
N ILE A 107 -16.37 19.64 -24.99
CA ILE A 107 -16.43 18.25 -25.47
C ILE A 107 -16.96 17.33 -24.37
N LEU A 108 -16.45 17.49 -23.14
CA LEU A 108 -16.92 16.71 -21.99
C LEU A 108 -18.40 16.98 -21.68
N ARG A 109 -18.86 18.24 -21.79
CA ARG A 109 -20.29 18.58 -21.68
C ARG A 109 -21.18 17.80 -22.63
N LYS A 110 -20.73 17.58 -23.87
CA LYS A 110 -21.49 16.83 -24.88
C LYS A 110 -21.48 15.33 -24.65
N MET A 111 -20.49 14.81 -23.92
CA MET A 111 -20.30 13.38 -23.69
C MET A 111 -20.71 12.94 -22.28
N ALA A 112 -21.04 13.89 -21.41
CA ALA A 112 -21.49 13.58 -20.06
C ALA A 112 -22.79 12.78 -20.11
N PRO A 113 -22.93 11.72 -19.29
CA PRO A 113 -24.17 10.98 -19.13
C PRO A 113 -25.32 11.92 -18.75
N GLU A 114 -26.54 11.56 -19.16
CA GLU A 114 -27.75 12.26 -18.71
C GLU A 114 -27.80 12.33 -17.18
N GLY A 115 -28.03 13.53 -16.63
CA GLY A 115 -28.05 13.79 -15.19
C GLY A 115 -26.73 14.30 -14.59
N ILE A 116 -25.64 14.40 -15.35
CA ILE A 116 -24.39 15.02 -14.88
C ILE A 116 -24.20 16.39 -15.54
N THR A 117 -24.38 17.46 -14.77
CA THR A 117 -24.10 18.83 -15.21
C THR A 117 -22.61 19.11 -15.12
N VAL A 118 -21.96 19.31 -16.28
CA VAL A 118 -20.54 19.66 -16.35
C VAL A 118 -20.37 21.16 -16.14
N GLU A 119 -20.20 21.55 -14.87
CA GLU A 119 -19.96 22.92 -14.45
C GLU A 119 -18.49 23.36 -14.63
N GLU A 120 -18.10 24.53 -14.10
CA GLU A 120 -16.78 25.12 -14.33
C GLU A 120 -15.62 24.43 -13.59
N GLY A 121 -15.91 23.64 -12.54
CA GLY A 121 -14.92 23.04 -11.66
C GLY A 121 -14.07 21.93 -12.27
N TRP A 122 -14.41 21.46 -13.47
CA TRP A 122 -13.75 20.31 -14.09
C TRP A 122 -12.29 20.61 -14.46
N LEU A 123 -11.38 19.71 -14.07
CA LEU A 123 -10.01 19.70 -14.58
C LEU A 123 -9.98 18.89 -15.86
N VAL A 124 -9.62 19.54 -16.97
CA VAL A 124 -9.66 18.91 -18.29
C VAL A 124 -8.30 18.98 -18.96
N LEU A 125 -7.67 17.81 -19.01
CA LEU A 125 -6.41 17.59 -19.69
C LEU A 125 -6.69 17.17 -21.12
N ARG A 126 -6.48 18.10 -22.05
CA ARG A 126 -6.49 17.80 -23.48
C ARG A 126 -5.09 17.98 -24.04
N PHE A 127 -4.48 16.90 -24.52
CA PHE A 127 -3.11 16.90 -25.01
C PHE A 127 -3.00 16.91 -26.55
N TRP A 128 -4.09 16.62 -27.26
CA TRP A 128 -4.12 16.59 -28.73
C TRP A 128 -5.33 17.34 -29.28
N GLU A 129 -5.09 18.33 -30.14
CA GLU A 129 -6.13 19.21 -30.69
C GLU A 129 -5.84 19.58 -32.15
N TYR A 130 -6.75 19.27 -33.07
CA TYR A 130 -6.64 19.55 -34.51
C TYR A 130 -5.28 19.17 -35.14
N GLY A 131 -4.72 18.04 -34.75
CA GLY A 131 -3.41 17.57 -35.24
C GLY A 131 -2.20 18.27 -34.62
N ARG A 132 -2.39 19.12 -33.60
CA ARG A 132 -1.33 19.77 -32.83
C ARG A 132 -1.29 19.26 -31.40
N LEU A 133 -0.08 19.07 -30.89
CA LEU A 133 0.18 18.74 -29.49
C LEU A 133 -0.01 19.97 -28.61
N HIS A 134 -0.91 19.87 -27.63
CA HIS A 134 -1.11 20.94 -26.66
C HIS A 134 -0.10 20.79 -25.51
N ILE A 135 0.95 21.61 -25.55
CA ILE A 135 2.14 21.49 -24.68
C ILE A 135 1.75 21.45 -23.19
N ARG A 136 0.77 22.26 -22.75
CA ARG A 136 0.35 22.29 -21.34
C ARG A 136 -0.20 20.95 -20.84
N GLY A 137 -0.99 20.27 -21.69
CA GLY A 137 -1.55 18.96 -21.36
C GLY A 137 -0.46 17.90 -21.28
N VAL A 138 0.49 17.93 -22.23
CA VAL A 138 1.65 17.04 -22.25
C VAL A 138 2.54 17.26 -21.02
N VAL A 139 2.84 18.51 -20.67
CA VAL A 139 3.64 18.85 -19.48
C VAL A 139 2.98 18.34 -18.20
N THR A 140 1.66 18.49 -18.07
CA THR A 140 0.93 17.97 -16.90
C THR A 140 0.98 16.45 -16.83
N LEU A 141 0.78 15.77 -17.97
CA LEU A 141 0.80 14.31 -18.04
C LEU A 141 2.20 13.76 -17.75
N LEU A 142 3.24 14.40 -18.27
CA LEU A 142 4.63 14.05 -17.99
C LEU A 142 4.99 14.31 -16.52
N CYS A 143 4.60 15.46 -15.97
CA CYS A 143 4.84 15.78 -14.56
C CYS A 143 4.13 14.77 -13.65
N GLY A 144 2.88 14.45 -13.94
CA GLY A 144 2.12 13.50 -13.16
C GLY A 144 2.67 12.07 -13.27
N GLY A 145 3.01 11.64 -14.48
CA GLY A 145 3.69 10.37 -14.73
C GLY A 145 5.03 10.27 -14.01
N LEU A 146 5.82 11.35 -13.98
CA LEU A 146 7.11 11.40 -13.28
C LEU A 146 6.94 11.29 -11.77
N VAL A 147 5.95 11.99 -11.18
CA VAL A 147 5.64 11.87 -9.75
C VAL A 147 5.27 10.43 -9.38
N ILE A 148 4.44 9.77 -10.19
CA ILE A 148 4.04 8.37 -9.96
C ILE A 148 5.24 7.44 -10.12
N LEU A 149 6.03 7.59 -11.19
CA LEU A 149 7.19 6.76 -11.48
C LEU A 149 8.25 6.86 -10.38
N VAL A 150 8.55 8.08 -9.92
CA VAL A 150 9.50 8.30 -8.82
C VAL A 150 9.00 7.64 -7.54
N ASN A 151 7.73 7.85 -7.16
CA ASN A 151 7.18 7.21 -5.96
C ASN A 151 7.15 5.68 -6.05
N LEU A 152 6.81 5.13 -7.22
CA LEU A 152 6.80 3.70 -7.46
C LEU A 152 8.21 3.11 -7.40
N SER A 153 9.20 3.79 -7.98
CA SER A 153 10.60 3.35 -7.94
C SER A 153 11.16 3.32 -6.52
N ILE A 154 10.94 4.38 -5.74
CA ILE A 154 11.33 4.44 -4.32
C ILE A 154 10.62 3.34 -3.53
N GLY A 155 9.31 3.17 -3.73
CA GLY A 155 8.52 2.14 -3.07
C GLY A 155 9.01 0.73 -3.41
N ALA A 156 9.30 0.45 -4.68
CA ALA A 156 9.85 -0.82 -5.14
C ALA A 156 11.23 -1.08 -4.52
N THR A 157 12.13 -0.11 -4.52
CA THR A 157 13.46 -0.24 -3.90
C THR A 157 13.36 -0.52 -2.40
N LEU A 158 12.52 0.23 -1.67
CA LEU A 158 12.32 0.03 -0.23
C LEU A 158 11.63 -1.30 0.08
N CYS A 159 10.69 -1.73 -0.76
CA CYS A 159 10.04 -3.04 -0.64
C CYS A 159 11.07 -4.17 -0.83
N CYS A 160 11.88 -4.11 -1.90
CA CYS A 160 12.94 -5.08 -2.16
C CYS A 160 13.97 -5.13 -1.01
N LEU A 161 14.39 -3.97 -0.48
CA LEU A 161 15.28 -3.89 0.68
C LEU A 161 14.64 -4.50 1.93
N THR A 162 13.34 -4.25 2.16
CA THR A 162 12.60 -4.84 3.28
C THR A 162 12.55 -6.37 3.16
N ILE A 163 12.23 -6.90 1.98
CA ILE A 163 12.21 -8.34 1.70
C ILE A 163 13.62 -8.94 1.88
N TYR A 164 14.65 -8.28 1.36
CA TYR A 164 16.04 -8.71 1.52
C TYR A 164 16.45 -8.81 3.00
N HIS A 165 16.15 -7.79 3.80
CA HIS A 165 16.41 -7.81 5.23
C HIS A 165 15.60 -8.90 5.95
N LEU A 166 14.31 -9.04 5.63
CA LEU A 166 13.47 -10.09 6.21
C LEU A 166 13.99 -11.49 5.86
N MET A 167 14.41 -11.75 4.63
CA MET A 167 14.99 -13.04 4.23
C MET A 167 16.31 -13.30 4.95
N ARG A 168 17.18 -12.29 5.05
CA ARG A 168 18.44 -12.41 5.80
C ARG A 168 18.19 -12.69 7.28
N PHE A 169 17.24 -12.00 7.90
CA PHE A 169 16.83 -12.26 9.28
C PHE A 169 16.17 -13.63 9.45
N SER A 170 15.33 -14.07 8.52
CA SER A 170 14.69 -15.38 8.57
C SER A 170 15.70 -16.51 8.43
N VAL A 171 16.68 -16.41 7.53
CA VAL A 171 17.77 -17.41 7.43
C VAL A 171 18.60 -17.42 8.70
N LEU A 172 18.97 -16.24 9.23
CA LEU A 172 19.78 -16.12 10.44
C LEU A 172 19.02 -16.57 11.69
N PHE A 173 17.71 -16.32 11.76
CA PHE A 173 16.81 -16.82 12.81
C PHE A 173 16.61 -18.33 12.69
N LEU A 174 16.42 -18.87 11.48
CA LEU A 174 16.30 -20.31 11.28
C LEU A 174 17.62 -21.01 11.63
N THR A 175 18.75 -20.41 11.30
CA THR A 175 20.09 -20.90 11.65
C THR A 175 20.34 -20.77 13.15
N PHE A 176 19.90 -19.69 13.79
CA PHE A 176 19.97 -19.49 15.24
C PHE A 176 19.04 -20.45 16.00
N VAL A 177 17.84 -20.72 15.50
CA VAL A 177 16.92 -21.74 16.03
C VAL A 177 17.46 -23.14 15.79
N PHE A 178 18.07 -23.42 14.64
CA PHE A 178 18.78 -24.68 14.41
C PHE A 178 19.98 -24.81 15.34
N LEU A 179 20.78 -23.76 15.53
CA LEU A 179 21.92 -23.73 16.44
C LEU A 179 21.47 -23.92 17.90
N LEU A 180 20.44 -23.21 18.34
CA LEU A 180 19.81 -23.37 19.66
C LEU A 180 19.23 -24.77 19.84
N ASN A 181 18.60 -25.36 18.82
CA ASN A 181 18.14 -26.74 18.87
C ASN A 181 19.32 -27.72 18.90
N THR A 182 20.39 -27.50 18.13
CA THR A 182 21.58 -28.37 18.17
C THR A 182 22.35 -28.27 19.49
N VAL A 183 22.33 -27.12 20.16
CA VAL A 183 22.92 -26.94 21.50
C VAL A 183 22.01 -27.53 22.59
N ASN A 184 20.68 -27.46 22.43
CA ASN A 184 19.73 -28.10 23.36
C ASN A 184 19.51 -29.61 23.10
N ILE A 185 19.97 -30.16 21.97
CA ILE A 185 19.96 -31.61 21.68
C ILE A 185 21.05 -32.38 22.46
N VAL A 186 21.86 -31.70 23.28
CA VAL A 186 22.74 -32.34 24.29
C VAL A 186 22.16 -32.23 25.71
N VAL A 187 20.83 -32.17 25.84
CA VAL A 187 20.18 -32.69 27.04
C VAL A 187 19.08 -33.64 26.59
N PRO A 188 19.21 -34.96 26.80
CA PRO A 188 18.10 -35.85 26.55
C PRO A 188 16.99 -35.47 27.53
N PHE A 189 15.97 -34.78 27.03
CA PHE A 189 14.71 -34.55 27.73
C PHE A 189 14.02 -35.91 27.88
N ASN A 190 14.44 -36.65 28.89
CA ASN A 190 13.76 -37.83 29.40
C ASN A 190 12.62 -37.33 30.31
N VAL A 191 11.61 -36.69 29.71
CA VAL A 191 10.37 -36.34 30.40
C VAL A 191 9.29 -37.27 29.87
N PRO A 192 8.82 -38.25 30.67
CA PRO A 192 7.75 -39.13 30.24
C PRO A 192 6.45 -38.33 30.10
N PRO A 193 5.67 -38.52 29.03
CA PRO A 193 4.37 -37.88 28.90
C PRO A 193 3.42 -38.47 29.95
N LYS A 194 3.00 -37.64 30.92
CA LYS A 194 1.83 -37.95 31.75
C LYS A 194 0.58 -37.87 30.87
N GLY A 195 0.19 -39.00 30.31
CA GLY A 195 -1.00 -39.15 29.46
C GLY A 195 -0.67 -39.98 28.22
N GLY A 196 -0.81 -41.30 28.34
CA GLY A 196 -0.43 -42.26 27.31
C GLY A 196 -1.12 -41.99 25.97
N LEU A 197 -0.31 -41.59 24.98
CA LEU A 197 -0.71 -41.53 23.57
C LEU A 197 -0.30 -42.83 22.89
N CYS A 198 -1.29 -43.56 22.34
CA CYS A 198 -1.04 -44.77 21.56
C CYS A 198 -0.89 -44.39 20.08
N PHE A 199 0.25 -44.70 19.47
CA PHE A 199 0.45 -44.54 18.03
C PHE A 199 0.15 -45.88 17.33
N ALA A 200 -0.89 -45.92 16.50
CA ALA A 200 -1.23 -47.08 15.69
C ALA A 200 -0.73 -46.86 14.25
N ALA A 201 0.13 -47.73 13.75
CA ALA A 201 0.50 -47.75 12.33
C ALA A 201 -0.60 -48.46 11.52
N ILE A 202 -0.79 -48.03 10.26
CA ILE A 202 -1.94 -48.34 9.41
C ILE A 202 -2.09 -49.85 9.08
N LEU A 203 -1.10 -50.71 9.38
CA LEU A 203 -1.11 -52.13 9.01
C LEU A 203 -0.51 -53.11 10.06
N GLY A 204 -0.51 -52.80 11.35
CA GLY A 204 -0.07 -53.80 12.34
C GLY A 204 -0.05 -53.35 13.79
N ASP A 205 0.02 -54.35 14.69
CA ASP A 205 -0.13 -54.24 16.14
C ASP A 205 0.70 -53.14 16.81
N CYS A 206 0.13 -52.60 17.89
CA CYS A 206 0.62 -51.41 18.57
C CYS A 206 2.03 -51.64 19.16
N ARG A 207 3.04 -50.91 18.68
CA ARG A 207 4.44 -51.14 19.07
C ARG A 207 4.85 -50.48 20.40
N ARG A 208 4.09 -49.52 20.93
CA ARG A 208 4.34 -48.86 22.22
C ARG A 208 3.04 -48.29 22.77
N CYS A 209 2.44 -48.99 23.74
CA CYS A 209 1.37 -48.45 24.58
C CYS A 209 1.79 -48.58 26.04
N GLU A 210 1.89 -47.48 26.77
CA GLU A 210 1.93 -47.52 28.24
C GLU A 210 0.48 -47.58 28.75
N CYS A 211 -0.11 -48.77 28.71
CA CYS A 211 -1.41 -48.98 29.33
C CYS A 211 -1.26 -49.16 30.86
N PRO A 212 -2.22 -48.68 31.67
CA PRO A 212 -2.23 -48.96 33.11
C PRO A 212 -2.18 -50.47 33.36
N ARG A 213 -1.49 -50.89 34.44
CA ARG A 213 -1.30 -52.32 34.78
C ARG A 213 -2.62 -53.08 34.72
N GLY A 214 -2.66 -54.13 33.89
CA GLY A 214 -3.82 -55.02 33.73
C GLY A 214 -4.66 -54.82 32.45
N ARG A 215 -4.32 -53.84 31.59
CA ARG A 215 -5.00 -53.62 30.29
C ARG A 215 -4.11 -53.94 29.10
N SER A 216 -4.72 -54.38 28.01
CA SER A 216 -4.03 -54.73 26.75
C SER A 216 -4.39 -53.74 25.64
N CYS A 217 -3.41 -53.41 24.79
CA CYS A 217 -3.63 -52.44 23.71
C CYS A 217 -4.27 -53.15 22.50
N ARG A 218 -5.48 -52.75 22.09
CA ARG A 218 -6.17 -53.28 20.91
C ARG A 218 -6.65 -52.13 20.01
N LYS A 219 -6.22 -52.13 18.74
CA LYS A 219 -6.57 -51.11 17.72
C LYS A 219 -6.37 -49.65 18.21
N GLY A 220 -5.26 -49.37 18.89
CA GLY A 220 -4.91 -48.02 19.33
C GLY A 220 -5.64 -47.51 20.58
N LYS A 221 -6.36 -48.38 21.31
CA LYS A 221 -6.95 -48.06 22.62
C LYS A 221 -6.53 -49.11 23.67
N CYS A 222 -6.34 -48.67 24.91
CA CYS A 222 -6.15 -49.59 26.04
C CYS A 222 -7.50 -50.15 26.47
N VAL A 223 -7.68 -51.47 26.34
CA VAL A 223 -8.88 -52.23 26.75
C VAL A 223 -8.55 -53.11 27.94
#